data_AF-A0A328EQY8-F1
#
_entry.id   AF-A0A328EQY8-F1
#
_cell.length_a   1.000
_cell.length_b   1.000
_cell.length_c   1.000
_cell.angle_alpha   90.00
_cell.angle_beta   90.00
_cell.angle_gamma   90.00
#
_symmetry.space_group_name_H-M   'P 1'
#
loop_
_entity.id
_entity.type
_entity.pdbx_description
1 polymer ?
#
loop_
_entity_poly.entity_id
_entity_poly.type
_entity_poly.pdbx_seq_one_letter_code
_entity_poly.pdbx_strand_id
1 'polypeptide(L)'
;MVETGREICAGQYSGISGFRHVMGNMSVELPEDKDEANKILELVRYANVEAHKPLVEDELIFIAKYPEISRRLLTLTPLMND
;
A
#
# COMPACT_ATOMS: atom_id res chain seq x y z
N MET A 1 -14.81 9.70 -9.61
CA MET A 1 -13.37 9.85 -9.26
C MET A 1 -12.84 8.47 -9.02
N VAL A 2 -11.66 8.14 -9.53
CA VAL A 2 -10.97 6.89 -9.16
C VAL A 2 -10.38 7.14 -7.78
N GLU A 3 -10.67 6.31 -6.78
CA GLU A 3 -10.02 6.40 -5.47
C GLU A 3 -8.51 6.13 -5.69
N THR A 4 -7.64 7.02 -5.21
CA THR A 4 -6.19 6.93 -5.46
C THR A 4 -5.39 6.78 -4.17
N GLY A 5 -4.19 6.21 -4.27
CA GLY A 5 -3.26 6.05 -3.15
C GLY A 5 -2.85 7.36 -2.44
N ARG A 6 -3.11 8.53 -3.05
CA ARG A 6 -2.81 9.85 -2.46
C ARG A 6 -3.63 10.14 -1.21
N GLU A 7 -4.91 9.73 -1.16
CA GLU A 7 -5.76 9.95 0.01
C GLU A 7 -5.29 9.11 1.21
N ILE A 8 -4.74 7.92 0.95
CA ILE A 8 -4.10 7.07 1.97
C ILE A 8 -2.85 7.76 2.53
N CYS A 9 -2.00 8.34 1.67
CA CYS A 9 -0.72 8.92 2.10
C CYS A 9 -0.82 10.36 2.63
N ALA A 10 -1.82 11.16 2.22
CA ALA A 10 -1.91 12.60 2.52
C ALA A 10 -2.53 12.95 3.88
N GLY A 11 -2.90 11.98 4.72
CA GLY A 11 -3.26 12.24 6.12
C GLY A 11 -4.68 11.86 6.54
N GLN A 12 -5.67 11.83 5.63
CA GLN A 12 -7.06 11.49 5.99
C GLN A 12 -7.22 10.01 6.36
N TYR A 13 -6.40 9.12 5.80
CA TYR A 13 -6.38 7.68 6.07
C TYR A 13 -4.98 7.15 6.36
N SER A 14 -4.12 7.95 6.97
CA SER A 14 -2.68 7.69 7.10
C SER A 14 -2.31 6.42 7.89
N GLY A 15 -3.22 5.86 8.68
CA GLY A 15 -3.00 4.66 9.47
C GLY A 15 -3.59 3.39 8.85
N ILE A 16 -3.26 2.25 9.44
CA ILE A 16 -3.71 0.92 8.98
C ILE A 16 -5.24 0.80 8.89
N SER A 17 -5.99 1.44 9.80
CA SER A 17 -7.45 1.44 9.78
C SER A 17 -8.03 2.17 8.57
N GLY A 18 -7.42 3.29 8.19
CA GLY A 18 -7.82 4.03 6.99
C GLY A 18 -7.47 3.26 5.72
N PHE A 19 -6.29 2.64 5.70
CA PHE A 19 -5.90 1.77 4.60
C PHE A 19 -6.86 0.58 4.43
N ARG A 20 -7.26 -0.10 5.51
CA ARG A 20 -8.29 -1.17 5.46
C ARG A 20 -9.63 -0.68 4.90
N HIS A 21 -10.07 0.52 5.28
CA HIS A 21 -11.32 1.08 4.76
C HIS A 21 -11.27 1.27 3.25
N VAL A 22 -10.20 1.89 2.73
CA VAL A 22 -10.03 2.11 1.28
C VAL A 22 -9.92 0.79 0.53
N MET A 23 -9.07 -0.15 0.99
CA MET A 23 -8.93 -1.46 0.35
C MET A 23 -10.25 -2.25 0.37
N GLY A 24 -11.04 -2.11 1.45
CA GLY A 24 -12.37 -2.72 1.57
C GLY A 24 -13.38 -2.17 0.57
N ASN A 25 -13.36 -0.88 0.26
CA ASN A 25 -14.19 -0.29 -0.80
C ASN A 25 -13.87 -0.88 -2.19
N MET A 26 -12.61 -1.32 -2.39
CA MET A 26 -12.13 -2.01 -3.59
C MET A 26 -12.33 -3.55 -3.51
N SER A 27 -13.08 -4.05 -2.53
CA SER A 27 -13.28 -5.48 -2.27
C SER A 27 -11.98 -6.28 -2.09
N VAL A 28 -10.94 -5.64 -1.54
CA VAL A 28 -9.68 -6.28 -1.16
C VAL A 28 -9.56 -6.33 0.35
N GLU A 29 -9.47 -7.55 0.87
CA GLU A 29 -9.20 -7.79 2.28
C GLU A 29 -7.69 -7.82 2.53
N LEU A 30 -7.24 -6.99 3.48
CA LEU A 30 -5.88 -7.05 4.00
C LEU A 30 -5.78 -8.12 5.10
N PRO A 31 -4.60 -8.74 5.31
CA PRO A 31 -4.37 -9.72 6.37
C PRO A 31 -4.92 -9.22 7.71
N GLU A 32 -5.55 -10.09 8.53
CA GLU A 32 -6.04 -9.67 9.85
C GLU A 32 -4.89 -9.25 10.78
N ASP A 33 -3.75 -9.93 10.66
CA ASP A 33 -2.54 -9.57 11.38
C ASP A 33 -2.11 -8.14 11.05
N LYS A 34 -1.89 -7.36 12.12
CA LYS A 34 -1.61 -5.93 12.00
C LYS A 34 -0.24 -5.68 11.39
N ASP A 35 0.76 -6.50 11.71
CA ASP A 35 2.13 -6.30 11.25
C ASP A 35 2.26 -6.67 9.77
N GLU A 36 1.60 -7.73 9.32
CA GLU A 36 1.49 -8.06 7.89
C GLU A 36 0.77 -6.98 7.10
N ALA A 37 -0.37 -6.48 7.59
CA ALA A 37 -1.09 -5.41 6.91
C ALA A 37 -0.28 -4.10 6.87
N ASN A 38 0.53 -3.82 7.90
CA ASN A 38 1.46 -2.69 7.91
C ASN A 38 2.56 -2.83 6.85
N LYS A 39 3.11 -4.03 6.62
CA LYS A 39 4.11 -4.23 5.55
C LYS A 39 3.54 -3.87 4.18
N ILE A 40 2.28 -4.21 3.92
CA ILE A 40 1.60 -3.83 2.67
C ILE A 40 1.40 -2.31 2.59
N LEU A 41 0.97 -1.67 3.68
CA LEU A 41 0.84 -0.21 3.75
C LEU A 41 2.17 0.49 3.47
N GLU A 42 3.28 -0.02 4.01
CA GLU A 42 4.62 0.51 3.73
C GLU A 42 5.01 0.37 2.25
N LEU A 43 4.73 -0.78 1.63
CA LEU A 43 4.96 -0.98 0.19
C LEU A 43 4.17 0.03 -0.65
N VAL A 44 2.90 0.27 -0.32
CA VAL A 44 2.06 1.27 -0.99
C VAL A 44 2.63 2.68 -0.83
N ARG A 45 3.16 3.02 0.34
CA ARG A 45 3.82 4.32 0.58
C ARG A 45 5.09 4.46 -0.25
N TYR A 46 5.96 3.45 -0.28
CA TYR A 46 7.16 3.47 -1.10
C TYR A 46 6.82 3.57 -2.59
N ALA A 47 5.87 2.77 -3.07
CA ALA A 47 5.42 2.83 -4.46
C ALA A 47 4.86 4.22 -4.84
N ASN A 48 4.10 4.88 -3.96
CA ASN A 48 3.64 6.25 -4.20
C ASN A 48 4.80 7.25 -4.30
N VAL A 49 5.85 7.09 -3.47
CA VAL A 49 7.04 7.96 -3.52
C VAL A 49 7.79 7.77 -4.83
N GLU A 50 8.07 6.52 -5.22
CA GLU A 50 8.79 6.17 -6.46
C GLU A 50 8.02 6.56 -7.73
N ALA A 51 6.70 6.43 -7.72
CA ALA A 51 5.88 6.75 -8.89
C ALA A 51 5.80 8.27 -9.16
N HIS A 52 6.16 9.12 -8.18
CA HIS A 52 5.97 10.58 -8.20
C HIS A 52 4.54 11.03 -8.56
N LYS A 53 3.56 10.13 -8.42
CA LYS A 53 2.15 10.34 -8.70
C LYS A 53 1.32 9.41 -7.80
N PRO A 54 0.03 9.71 -7.57
CA PRO A 54 -0.87 8.81 -6.87
C PRO A 54 -0.95 7.45 -7.57
N LEU A 55 -0.89 6.37 -6.79
CA LEU A 55 -1.21 5.04 -7.31
C LEU A 55 -2.69 4.95 -7.71
N VAL A 56 -2.97 4.28 -8.82
CA VAL A 56 -4.33 3.92 -9.23
C VAL A 56 -4.80 2.64 -8.52
N GLU A 57 -6.10 2.37 -8.58
CA GLU A 57 -6.74 1.21 -7.95
C GLU A 57 -6.05 -0.11 -8.30
N ASP A 58 -5.81 -0.39 -9.59
CA ASP A 58 -5.14 -1.63 -10.01
C ASP A 58 -3.73 -1.79 -9.43
N GLU A 59 -3.00 -0.68 -9.25
CA GLU A 59 -1.66 -0.70 -8.64
C GLU A 59 -1.75 -0.99 -7.14
N LEU A 60 -2.74 -0.43 -6.43
CA LEU A 60 -3.00 -0.73 -5.01
C LEU A 60 -3.40 -2.20 -4.82
N ILE A 61 -4.31 -2.70 -5.65
CA ILE A 61 -4.77 -4.10 -5.64
C ILE A 61 -3.60 -5.03 -5.92
N PHE A 62 -2.76 -4.70 -6.91
CA PHE A 62 -1.57 -5.49 -7.25
C PHE A 62 -0.61 -5.58 -6.06
N ILE A 63 -0.32 -4.46 -5.40
CA ILE A 63 0.56 -4.44 -4.23
C ILE A 63 -0.01 -5.28 -3.08
N ALA A 64 -1.31 -5.17 -2.82
CA ALA A 64 -1.97 -5.92 -1.75
C ALA A 64 -2.03 -7.43 -2.03
N LYS A 65 -2.29 -7.84 -3.27
CA LYS A 65 -2.37 -9.27 -3.66
C LYS A 65 -0.99 -9.91 -3.82
N TYR A 66 0.02 -9.13 -4.19
CA TYR A 66 1.34 -9.63 -4.51
C TYR A 66 2.45 -8.79 -3.83
N PRO A 67 2.47 -8.73 -2.49
CA PRO A 67 3.40 -7.87 -1.76
C PRO A 67 4.87 -8.23 -2.00
N GLU A 68 5.20 -9.53 -2.07
CA GLU A 68 6.58 -9.96 -2.33
C GLU A 68 7.06 -9.65 -3.75
N ILE A 69 6.16 -9.74 -4.74
CA ILE A 69 6.50 -9.35 -6.12
C ILE A 69 6.69 -7.83 -6.17
N SER A 70 5.79 -7.07 -5.55
CA SER A 70 5.85 -5.61 -5.49
C SER A 70 7.13 -5.12 -4.82
N ARG A 71 7.53 -5.74 -3.70
CA ARG A 71 8.80 -5.44 -3.02
C ARG A 71 10.01 -5.60 -3.93
N ARG A 72 10.04 -6.68 -4.73
CA ARG A 72 11.11 -6.94 -5.70
C ARG A 72 11.10 -5.94 -6.86
N LEU A 73 9.91 -5.59 -7.37
CA LEU A 73 9.75 -4.63 -8.47
C LEU A 73 10.16 -3.21 -8.08
N LEU A 74 9.84 -2.80 -6.85
CA LEU A 74 10.28 -1.51 -6.30
C LEU A 74 11.79 -1.50 -5.98
N THR A 75 12.51 -2.59 -6.26
CA THR A 75 13.94 -2.76 -5.95
C THR A 75 14.25 -2.40 -4.50
N LEU A 76 13.27 -2.59 -3.60
CA LEU A 76 13.43 -2.32 -2.18
C LEU A 76 14.39 -3.38 -1.65
N THR A 77 15.67 -3.04 -1.65
CA THR A 77 16.65 -3.69 -0.80
C THR A 77 16.12 -3.48 0.61
N PRO A 78 15.79 -4.54 1.37
CA PRO A 78 15.34 -4.34 2.73
C PRO A 78 16.39 -3.48 3.44
N LEU A 79 15.98 -2.35 4.01
CA LEU A 79 16.78 -1.70 5.04
C LEU A 79 16.87 -2.73 6.17
N MET A 80 17.95 -3.51 6.18
CA MET A 80 18.33 -4.27 7.35
C MET A 80 18.62 -3.22 8.42
N ASN A 81 17.69 -3.03 9.34
CA ASN A 81 18.02 -2.32 10.57
C ASN A 81 18.89 -3.29 11.38
N ASP A 82 20.19 -2.99 11.43
CA ASP A 82 21.17 -3.59 12.34
C ASP A 82 20.85 -3.25 13.81
#